data_AF-L8EYD3-F1
#
_entry.id   AF-L8EYD3-F1
#
_cell.length_a   1.000
_cell.length_b   1.000
_cell.length_c   1.000
_cell.angle_alpha   90.00
_cell.angle_beta   90.00
_cell.angle_gamma   90.00
#
_symmetry.space_group_name_H-M   'P 1'
#
loop_
_entity.id
_entity.type
_entity.pdbx_description
1 polymer ?
#
loop_
_entity_poly.entity_id
_entity_poly.type
_entity_poly.pdbx_seq_one_letter_code
_entity_poly.pdbx_strand_id
1 'polypeptide(L)'
;MSESSTEQSAGPAEGTAPDDQHQAATGTGTGPEPTVAERLAAAEADRDKWQTLSRKNEERAKANAAKAKRFDDLEAASKSDLEQATDRAAKAEGQISALTQRVVRAEVKALAAKTFADPSDAAAFLDLGAYIDDAGDVDTKGIEKALADLLKSKPHLARAEAAPSFDGGARTTAAKPTSMNDLIRQAAGTS
;
A
#
# COMPACT_ATOMS: atom_id res chain seq x y z
N MET A 1 -3.44 -44.14 39.32
CA MET A 1 -3.73 -44.29 37.88
C MET A 1 -2.65 -43.47 37.18
N SER A 2 -1.43 -43.96 36.93
CA SER A 2 -1.06 -45.13 36.08
C SER A 2 -1.63 -44.91 34.67
N GLU A 3 -0.89 -44.81 33.55
CA GLU A 3 0.47 -45.24 33.14
C GLU A 3 0.95 -44.27 32.01
N SER A 4 2.19 -43.77 32.02
CA SER A 4 3.39 -44.26 31.30
C SER A 4 3.31 -44.28 29.76
N SER A 5 4.03 -43.35 29.10
CA SER A 5 4.76 -43.65 27.85
C SER A 5 5.96 -42.69 27.72
N THR A 6 7.08 -43.19 28.24
CA THR A 6 8.50 -42.95 27.99
C THR A 6 8.89 -41.96 26.85
N GLU A 7 9.45 -40.82 27.29
CA GLU A 7 10.80 -40.28 27.01
C GLU A 7 11.53 -40.70 25.70
N GLN A 8 12.01 -39.73 24.90
CA GLN A 8 13.46 -39.62 24.62
C GLN A 8 13.85 -38.27 23.98
N SER A 9 14.73 -37.57 24.69
CA SER A 9 15.50 -36.40 24.28
C SER A 9 16.69 -36.80 23.39
N ALA A 10 16.96 -36.03 22.32
CA ALA A 10 18.29 -35.83 21.75
C ALA A 10 18.27 -34.69 20.70
N GLY A 11 19.01 -33.61 20.93
CA GLY A 11 19.76 -32.92 19.86
C GLY A 11 21.23 -33.37 19.93
N PRO A 12 22.20 -32.74 19.22
CA PRO A 12 22.16 -31.75 18.15
C PRO A 12 23.12 -32.10 16.95
N ALA A 13 23.24 -31.17 15.99
CA ALA A 13 24.32 -30.94 15.01
C ALA A 13 25.43 -32.00 14.76
N GLU A 14 25.57 -32.43 13.51
CA GLU A 14 26.76 -33.05 12.90
C GLU A 14 26.90 -32.45 11.48
N GLY A 15 27.95 -31.73 11.07
CA GLY A 15 29.33 -31.81 11.51
C GLY A 15 30.10 -32.89 10.74
N THR A 16 29.93 -33.01 9.42
CA THR A 16 30.70 -33.97 8.60
C THR A 16 32.16 -33.50 8.45
N ALA A 17 32.95 -33.74 9.49
CA ALA A 17 34.38 -33.91 9.37
C ALA A 17 34.66 -35.23 8.61
N PRO A 18 35.66 -35.30 7.71
CA PRO A 18 36.09 -36.58 7.18
C PRO A 18 36.84 -37.34 8.27
N ASP A 19 36.33 -38.54 8.55
CA ASP A 19 36.90 -39.57 9.40
C ASP A 19 38.29 -39.97 8.87
N ASP A 20 39.35 -39.56 9.60
CA ASP A 20 40.73 -40.00 9.39
C ASP A 20 40.85 -41.43 9.94
N GLN A 21 40.46 -42.41 9.14
CA GLN A 21 40.83 -43.80 9.37
C GLN A 21 42.10 -44.14 8.59
N HIS A 22 43.23 -43.87 9.23
CA HIS A 22 44.45 -44.66 9.02
C HIS A 22 44.19 -46.11 9.46
N GLN A 23 43.54 -46.89 8.60
CA GLN A 23 43.64 -48.35 8.67
C GLN A 23 44.93 -48.77 7.98
N ALA A 24 45.98 -48.94 8.78
CA ALA A 24 47.12 -49.76 8.43
C ALA A 24 46.67 -51.23 8.32
N ALA A 25 46.06 -51.59 7.20
CA ALA A 25 45.81 -52.97 6.83
C ALA A 25 47.12 -53.60 6.35
N THR A 26 47.91 -54.11 7.29
CA THR A 26 48.90 -55.15 7.01
C THR A 26 48.17 -56.48 6.80
N GLY A 27 47.56 -56.61 5.62
CA GLY A 27 47.01 -57.86 5.13
C GLY A 27 48.01 -58.56 4.22
N THR A 28 48.75 -59.52 4.77
CA THR A 28 49.53 -60.49 3.98
C THR A 28 48.55 -61.41 3.25
N GLY A 29 48.21 -61.07 2.01
CA GLY A 29 47.45 -61.89 1.08
C GLY A 29 48.36 -62.49 0.03
N THR A 30 48.62 -63.79 0.14
CA THR A 30 49.35 -64.61 -0.83
C THR A 30 48.57 -64.71 -2.15
N GLY A 31 48.84 -63.78 -3.06
CA GLY A 31 48.60 -63.89 -4.51
C GLY A 31 49.87 -63.45 -5.24
N PRO A 32 50.07 -63.76 -6.53
CA PRO A 32 51.24 -63.26 -7.25
C PRO A 32 51.29 -61.73 -7.16
N GLU A 33 52.43 -61.17 -6.74
CA GLU A 33 52.61 -59.71 -6.75
C GLU A 33 52.30 -59.19 -8.16
N PRO A 34 51.51 -58.11 -8.28
CA PRO A 34 51.19 -57.55 -9.58
C PRO A 34 52.51 -57.17 -10.23
N THR A 35 52.70 -57.67 -11.45
CA THR A 35 53.86 -57.37 -12.28
C THR A 35 53.97 -55.85 -12.47
N VAL A 36 55.17 -55.38 -12.82
CA VAL A 36 55.40 -53.96 -13.13
C VAL A 36 54.42 -53.47 -14.22
N ALA A 37 54.07 -54.33 -15.17
CA ALA A 37 53.10 -54.04 -16.22
C ALA A 37 51.67 -53.82 -15.69
N GLU A 38 51.21 -54.67 -14.76
CA GLU A 38 49.88 -54.53 -14.15
C GLU A 38 49.78 -53.27 -13.27
N ARG A 39 50.87 -52.91 -12.56
CA ARG A 39 50.93 -51.67 -11.78
C ARG A 39 50.91 -50.42 -12.66
N LEU A 40 51.58 -50.46 -13.82
CA LEU A 40 51.57 -49.36 -14.78
C LEU A 40 50.18 -49.17 -15.38
N ALA A 41 49.53 -50.26 -15.79
CA ALA A 41 48.17 -50.21 -16.33
C ALA A 41 47.14 -49.67 -15.31
N ALA A 42 47.27 -50.06 -14.03
CA ALA A 42 46.43 -49.52 -12.96
C ALA A 42 46.67 -48.00 -12.74
N ALA A 43 47.93 -47.56 -12.75
CA ALA A 43 48.27 -46.14 -12.60
C ALA A 43 47.74 -45.28 -13.77
N GLU A 44 47.73 -45.81 -14.99
CA GLU A 44 47.14 -45.14 -16.16
C GLU A 44 45.62 -45.04 -16.04
N ALA A 45 44.94 -46.12 -15.62
CA ALA A 45 43.50 -46.11 -15.38
C ALA A 45 43.10 -45.12 -14.27
N ASP A 46 43.88 -45.04 -13.20
CA ASP A 46 43.67 -44.06 -12.13
C ASP A 46 43.89 -42.63 -12.64
N ARG A 47 44.94 -42.38 -13.41
CA ARG A 47 45.18 -41.06 -14.03
C ARG A 47 43.97 -40.62 -14.87
N ASP A 48 43.44 -41.50 -15.71
CA ASP A 48 42.32 -41.18 -16.60
C ASP A 48 41.02 -40.95 -15.81
N LYS A 49 40.81 -41.72 -14.73
CA LYS A 49 39.72 -41.52 -13.77
C LYS A 49 39.81 -40.16 -13.09
N TRP A 50 40.98 -39.80 -12.57
CA TRP A 50 41.21 -38.50 -11.93
C TRP A 50 41.08 -37.33 -12.90
N GLN A 51 41.56 -37.47 -14.13
CA GLN A 51 41.37 -36.45 -15.16
C GLN A 51 39.89 -36.25 -15.48
N THR A 52 39.13 -37.33 -15.61
CA THR A 52 37.68 -37.27 -15.86
C THR A 52 36.93 -36.64 -14.69
N LEU A 53 37.25 -37.03 -13.46
CA LEU A 53 36.66 -36.44 -12.25
C LEU A 53 37.00 -34.96 -12.13
N SER A 54 38.24 -34.57 -12.41
CA SER A 54 38.67 -33.17 -12.41
C SER A 54 37.85 -32.34 -13.39
N ARG A 55 37.69 -32.81 -14.64
CA ARG A 55 36.87 -32.11 -15.64
C ARG A 55 35.42 -31.98 -15.20
N LYS A 56 34.81 -33.05 -14.68
CA LYS A 56 33.44 -33.02 -14.15
C LYS A 56 33.28 -32.05 -12.97
N ASN A 57 34.25 -32.00 -12.07
CA ASN A 57 34.23 -31.07 -10.94
C ASN A 57 34.37 -29.62 -11.41
N GLU A 58 35.23 -29.35 -12.38
CA GLU A 58 35.37 -28.03 -12.98
C GLU A 58 34.08 -27.59 -13.69
N GLU A 59 33.44 -28.47 -14.46
CA GLU A 59 32.15 -28.20 -15.10
C GLU A 59 31.05 -27.92 -14.07
N ARG A 60 30.97 -28.71 -13.00
CA ARG A 60 30.03 -28.49 -11.90
C ARG A 60 30.30 -27.18 -11.17
N ALA A 61 31.56 -26.85 -10.91
CA ALA A 61 31.94 -25.59 -10.28
C ALA A 61 31.51 -24.40 -11.13
N LYS A 62 31.75 -24.44 -12.45
CA LYS A 62 31.29 -23.41 -13.40
C LYS A 62 29.77 -23.30 -13.43
N ALA A 63 29.06 -24.44 -13.50
CA ALA A 63 27.60 -24.45 -13.51
C ALA A 63 27.00 -23.91 -12.20
N ASN A 64 27.58 -24.26 -11.06
CA ASN A 64 27.16 -23.76 -9.76
C ASN A 64 27.44 -22.26 -9.61
N ALA A 65 28.61 -21.79 -10.05
CA ALA A 65 28.94 -20.37 -10.06
C ALA A 65 27.96 -19.56 -10.94
N ALA A 66 27.59 -20.09 -12.12
CA ALA A 66 26.61 -19.45 -12.99
C ALA A 66 25.21 -19.39 -12.36
N LYS A 67 24.79 -20.47 -11.67
CA LYS A 67 23.51 -20.52 -10.95
C LYS A 67 23.50 -19.57 -9.75
N ALA A 68 24.58 -19.52 -8.98
CA ALA A 68 24.74 -18.60 -7.85
C ALA A 68 24.60 -17.16 -8.32
N LYS A 69 25.31 -16.77 -9.40
CA LYS A 69 25.18 -15.43 -9.98
C LYS A 69 23.74 -15.12 -10.39
N ARG A 70 23.05 -16.05 -11.06
CA ARG A 70 21.64 -15.83 -11.45
C ARG A 70 20.71 -15.72 -10.26
N PHE A 71 20.99 -16.46 -9.18
CA PHE A 71 20.25 -16.34 -7.94
C PHE A 71 20.42 -14.95 -7.33
N ASP A 72 21.65 -14.47 -7.24
CA ASP A 72 21.95 -13.12 -6.74
C ASP A 72 21.28 -12.03 -7.60
N ASP A 73 21.34 -12.16 -8.93
CA ASP A 73 20.69 -11.23 -9.87
C ASP A 73 19.16 -11.21 -9.69
N LEU A 74 18.53 -12.37 -9.50
CA LEU A 74 17.08 -12.48 -9.26
C LEU A 74 16.68 -11.94 -7.89
N GLU A 75 17.49 -12.17 -6.86
CA GLU A 75 17.25 -11.66 -5.52
C GLU A 75 17.35 -10.12 -5.50
N ALA A 76 18.37 -9.58 -6.18
CA ALA A 76 18.52 -8.13 -6.34
C ALA A 76 17.35 -7.51 -7.12
N ALA A 77 16.94 -8.12 -8.23
CA ALA A 77 15.77 -7.67 -9.00
C ALA A 77 14.48 -7.73 -8.16
N SER A 78 14.26 -8.83 -7.43
CA SER A 78 13.08 -9.01 -6.59
C SER A 78 13.02 -7.99 -5.45
N LYS A 79 14.16 -7.67 -4.82
CA LYS A 79 14.26 -6.62 -3.80
C LYS A 79 13.94 -5.25 -4.40
N SER A 80 14.51 -4.93 -5.56
CA SER A 80 14.23 -3.66 -6.25
C SER A 80 12.77 -3.52 -6.64
N ASP A 81 12.15 -4.58 -7.16
CA ASP A 81 10.73 -4.57 -7.55
C ASP A 81 9.82 -4.41 -6.32
N LEU A 82 10.16 -5.07 -5.21
CA LEU A 82 9.44 -4.92 -3.94
C LEU A 82 9.57 -3.48 -3.41
N GLU A 83 10.77 -2.92 -3.37
CA GLU A 83 11.00 -1.53 -2.97
C GLU A 83 10.18 -0.56 -3.83
N GLN A 84 10.21 -0.72 -5.16
CA GLN A 84 9.43 0.12 -6.06
C GLN A 84 7.91 -0.04 -5.85
N ALA A 85 7.43 -1.26 -5.59
CA ALA A 85 6.03 -1.51 -5.29
C ALA A 85 5.61 -0.85 -3.97
N THR A 86 6.45 -0.94 -2.93
CA THR A 86 6.17 -0.31 -1.63
C THR A 86 6.19 1.22 -1.71
N ASP A 87 7.13 1.82 -2.44
CA ASP A 87 7.16 3.28 -2.65
C ASP A 87 5.94 3.76 -3.44
N ARG A 88 5.52 3.01 -4.48
CA ARG A 88 4.30 3.34 -5.23
C ARG A 88 3.05 3.22 -4.34
N ALA A 89 2.95 2.19 -3.50
CA ALA A 89 1.83 2.02 -2.57
C ALA A 89 1.79 3.17 -1.56
N ALA A 90 2.91 3.50 -0.92
CA ALA A 90 3.00 4.61 0.04
C ALA A 90 2.63 5.97 -0.60
N LYS A 91 3.07 6.21 -1.84
CA LYS A 91 2.69 7.41 -2.60
C LYS A 91 1.19 7.45 -2.91
N ALA A 92 0.62 6.32 -3.31
CA ALA A 92 -0.81 6.22 -3.59
C ALA A 92 -1.65 6.45 -2.33
N GLU A 93 -1.27 5.84 -1.20
CA GLU A 93 -1.92 6.04 0.11
C GLU A 93 -1.85 7.50 0.55
N GLY A 94 -0.68 8.14 0.42
CA GLY A 94 -0.53 9.57 0.72
C GLY A 94 -1.40 10.47 -0.16
N GLN A 95 -1.52 10.14 -1.44
CA GLN A 95 -2.40 10.86 -2.37
C GLN A 95 -3.88 10.68 -2.00
N ILE A 96 -4.30 9.46 -1.66
CA ILE A 96 -5.68 9.17 -1.23
C ILE A 96 -5.99 9.95 0.04
N SER A 97 -5.14 9.88 1.06
CA SER A 97 -5.32 10.64 2.31
C SER A 97 -5.47 12.15 2.06
N ALA A 98 -4.61 12.71 1.20
CA ALA A 98 -4.68 14.13 0.84
C ALA A 98 -5.98 14.50 0.09
N LEU A 99 -6.48 13.61 -0.78
CA LEU A 99 -7.75 13.80 -1.48
C LEU A 99 -8.93 13.68 -0.52
N THR A 100 -8.97 12.68 0.35
CA THR A 100 -10.04 12.51 1.35
C THR A 100 -10.13 13.74 2.26
N GLN A 101 -8.99 14.26 2.74
CA GLN A 101 -8.95 15.51 3.51
C GLN A 101 -9.50 16.71 2.75
N ARG A 102 -9.25 16.80 1.43
CA ARG A 102 -9.82 17.85 0.58
C ARG A 102 -11.33 17.68 0.41
N VAL A 103 -11.81 16.45 0.26
CA VAL A 103 -13.24 16.12 0.14
C VAL A 103 -13.97 16.50 1.42
N VAL A 104 -13.52 16.06 2.59
CA VAL A 104 -14.14 16.42 3.87
C VAL A 104 -14.14 17.93 4.08
N ARG A 105 -13.02 18.60 3.78
CA ARG A 105 -12.96 20.07 3.86
C ARG A 105 -13.98 20.74 2.94
N ALA A 106 -14.16 20.23 1.72
CA ALA A 106 -15.13 20.76 0.78
C ALA A 106 -16.56 20.54 1.27
N GLU A 107 -16.86 19.37 1.84
CA GLU A 107 -18.16 19.05 2.42
C GLU A 107 -18.49 19.95 3.62
N VAL A 108 -17.54 20.12 4.54
CA VAL A 108 -17.67 21.04 5.68
C VAL A 108 -17.97 22.46 5.18
N LYS A 109 -17.24 22.95 4.18
CA LYS A 109 -17.48 24.27 3.58
C LYS A 109 -18.85 24.35 2.91
N ALA A 110 -19.29 23.31 2.22
CA ALA A 110 -20.59 23.28 1.56
C ALA A 110 -21.76 23.35 2.55
N LEU A 111 -21.67 22.60 3.65
CA LEU A 111 -22.66 22.61 4.72
C LEU A 111 -22.63 23.93 5.50
N ALA A 112 -21.42 24.43 5.82
CA ALA A 112 -21.24 25.69 6.54
C ALA A 112 -21.68 26.92 5.76
N ALA A 113 -21.65 26.90 4.42
CA ALA A 113 -22.05 28.03 3.58
C ALA A 113 -23.46 28.55 3.84
N LYS A 114 -24.34 27.70 4.36
CA LYS A 114 -25.72 28.04 4.70
C LYS A 114 -25.85 28.81 6.01
N THR A 115 -24.97 28.57 6.99
CA THR A 115 -25.16 29.02 8.38
C THR A 115 -24.01 29.86 8.95
N PHE A 116 -22.79 29.74 8.41
CA PHE A 116 -21.61 30.48 8.84
C PHE A 116 -21.42 31.76 8.03
N ALA A 117 -20.80 32.76 8.66
CA ALA A 117 -20.38 33.98 7.98
C ALA A 117 -19.24 33.70 6.98
N ASP A 118 -18.22 32.93 7.39
CA ASP A 118 -17.18 32.37 6.52
C ASP A 118 -17.20 30.83 6.60
N PRO A 119 -17.45 30.11 5.49
CA PRO A 119 -17.38 28.64 5.46
C PRO A 119 -15.99 28.08 5.80
N SER A 120 -14.93 28.87 5.60
CA SER A 120 -13.54 28.46 5.86
C SER A 120 -13.24 28.40 7.35
N ASP A 121 -13.84 29.26 8.16
CA ASP A 121 -13.69 29.24 9.62
C ASP A 121 -14.21 27.93 10.21
N ALA A 122 -15.36 27.45 9.71
CA ALA A 122 -15.91 26.16 10.11
C ALA A 122 -14.91 25.02 9.90
N ALA A 123 -14.28 24.96 8.73
CA ALA A 123 -13.27 23.94 8.43
C ALA A 123 -11.97 24.08 9.22
N ALA A 124 -11.69 25.25 9.81
CA ALA A 124 -10.51 25.48 10.65
C ALA A 124 -10.74 25.06 12.11
N PHE A 125 -11.99 25.07 12.59
CA PHE A 125 -12.35 24.70 13.96
C PHE A 125 -12.75 23.22 14.13
N LEU A 126 -12.97 22.50 13.03
CA LEU A 126 -13.32 21.07 13.05
C LEU A 126 -12.09 20.19 12.80
N ASP A 127 -12.01 19.06 13.50
CA ASP A 127 -11.07 17.99 13.16
C ASP A 127 -11.60 17.18 11.98
N LEU A 128 -11.09 17.45 10.78
CA LEU A 128 -11.53 16.81 9.54
C LEU A 128 -11.30 15.29 9.53
N GLY A 129 -10.33 14.79 10.30
CA GLY A 129 -10.04 13.37 10.38
C GLY A 129 -11.12 12.58 11.12
N ALA A 130 -11.84 13.21 12.05
CA ALA A 130 -12.86 12.57 12.86
C ALA A 130 -14.16 12.23 12.09
N TYR A 131 -14.32 12.75 10.88
CA TYR A 131 -15.52 12.57 10.04
C TYR A 131 -15.28 11.66 8.84
N ILE A 132 -14.24 10.84 8.89
CA ILE A 132 -13.93 9.82 7.89
C ILE A 132 -14.10 8.47 8.59
N ASP A 133 -14.90 7.59 8.02
CA ASP A 133 -15.06 6.23 8.56
C ASP A 133 -13.96 5.27 8.08
N ASP A 134 -14.00 4.04 8.57
CA ASP A 134 -13.03 3.00 8.21
C ASP A 134 -13.10 2.61 6.72
N ALA A 135 -14.20 2.93 6.03
CA ALA A 135 -14.38 2.71 4.60
C ALA A 135 -13.85 3.90 3.75
N GLY A 136 -13.52 5.02 4.38
CA GLY A 136 -13.10 6.26 3.72
C GLY A 136 -14.27 7.16 3.29
N ASP A 137 -15.48 6.85 3.73
CA ASP A 137 -16.67 7.66 3.49
C ASP A 137 -16.77 8.81 4.50
N VAL A 138 -17.41 9.90 4.07
CA VAL A 138 -17.55 11.11 4.87
C VAL A 138 -18.83 11.04 5.72
N ASP A 139 -18.69 11.16 7.05
CA ASP A 139 -19.83 11.27 7.97
C ASP A 139 -20.48 12.65 7.91
N THR A 140 -21.33 12.84 6.90
CA THR A 140 -22.08 14.10 6.68
C THR A 140 -22.95 14.48 7.88
N LYS A 141 -23.59 13.51 8.53
CA LYS A 141 -24.47 13.75 9.70
C LYS A 141 -23.65 14.20 10.92
N GLY A 142 -22.49 13.59 11.14
CA GLY A 142 -21.53 14.01 12.15
C GLY A 142 -21.06 15.45 11.93
N ILE A 143 -20.75 15.81 10.68
CA ILE A 143 -20.36 17.18 10.31
C ILE A 143 -21.49 18.16 10.59
N GLU A 144 -22.73 17.89 10.16
CA GLU A 144 -23.88 18.78 10.41
C GLU A 144 -24.09 19.03 11.91
N LYS A 145 -23.99 17.98 12.72
CA LYS A 145 -24.09 18.09 14.18
C LYS A 145 -22.95 18.94 14.75
N ALA A 146 -21.72 18.68 14.35
CA ALA A 146 -20.55 19.41 14.83
C ALA A 146 -20.60 20.89 14.45
N LEU A 147 -21.07 21.21 13.24
CA LEU A 147 -21.31 22.59 12.80
C LEU A 147 -22.36 23.28 13.66
N ALA A 148 -23.46 22.61 13.99
CA ALA A 148 -24.49 23.16 14.88
C ALA A 148 -23.96 23.41 16.30
N ASP A 149 -23.16 22.49 16.84
CA ASP A 149 -22.55 22.63 18.17
C ASP A 149 -21.44 23.72 18.18
N LEU A 150 -20.73 23.88 17.07
CA LEU A 150 -19.77 24.97 16.89
C LEU A 150 -20.46 26.34 16.92
N LEU A 151 -21.60 26.51 16.25
CA LEU A 151 -22.35 27.76 16.28
C LEU A 151 -22.89 28.10 17.68
N LYS A 152 -23.29 27.08 18.47
CA LYS A 152 -23.70 27.29 19.87
C LYS A 152 -22.54 27.78 20.74
N SER A 153 -21.35 27.20 20.57
CA SER A 153 -20.16 27.57 21.35
C SER A 153 -19.53 28.89 20.88
N LYS A 154 -19.65 29.21 19.60
CA LYS A 154 -19.08 30.40 18.96
C LYS A 154 -20.14 31.12 18.11
N PRO A 155 -21.09 31.83 18.75
CA PRO A 155 -22.18 32.49 18.03
C PRO A 155 -21.71 33.56 17.04
N HIS A 156 -20.53 34.14 17.25
CA HIS A 156 -19.92 35.14 16.37
C HIS A 156 -19.51 34.57 14.99
N LEU A 157 -19.45 33.25 14.83
CA LEU A 157 -19.19 32.61 13.54
C LEU A 157 -20.46 32.47 12.68
N ALA A 158 -21.64 32.65 13.28
CA ALA A 158 -22.90 32.59 12.57
C ALA A 158 -22.99 33.71 11.54
N ARG A 159 -23.59 33.41 10.39
CA ARG A 159 -23.96 34.41 9.41
C ARG A 159 -24.89 35.43 10.07
N ALA A 160 -24.53 36.72 9.97
CA ALA A 160 -25.45 37.78 10.35
C ALA A 160 -26.71 37.69 9.47
N GLU A 161 -27.87 37.70 10.11
CA GLU A 161 -29.14 37.69 9.40
C GLU A 161 -29.17 38.89 8.45
N ALA A 162 -29.43 38.63 7.16
CA ALA A 162 -29.41 39.68 6.16
C ALA A 162 -30.43 40.75 6.58
N ALA A 163 -29.96 41.98 6.76
CA ALA A 163 -30.85 43.09 7.05
C ALA A 163 -31.97 43.12 6.00
N PRO A 164 -33.23 43.37 6.39
CA PRO A 164 -34.33 43.48 5.43
C PRO A 164 -33.93 44.47 4.34
N SER A 165 -34.11 44.08 3.08
CA SER A 165 -33.72 44.96 1.98
C SER A 165 -34.56 46.24 2.07
N PHE A 166 -33.88 47.36 2.33
CA PHE A 166 -34.48 48.70 2.32
C PHE A 166 -34.52 49.28 0.90
N ASP A 167 -34.47 48.42 -0.13
CA ASP A 167 -34.47 48.77 -1.56
C ASP A 167 -35.87 49.14 -2.08
N GLY A 168 -36.85 49.36 -1.19
CA GLY A 168 -38.14 49.91 -1.59
C GLY A 168 -38.90 49.04 -2.60
N GLY A 169 -38.81 47.71 -2.51
CA GLY A 169 -39.53 46.77 -3.36
C GLY A 169 -39.11 46.81 -4.83
N ALA A 170 -39.35 45.72 -5.56
CA ALA A 170 -39.20 45.73 -7.01
C ALA A 170 -40.02 46.92 -7.54
N ARG A 171 -39.39 47.85 -8.28
CA ARG A 171 -40.10 48.79 -9.12
C ARG A 171 -40.88 47.99 -10.14
N THR A 172 -42.07 47.51 -9.77
CA THR A 172 -43.05 47.08 -10.74
C THR A 172 -43.26 48.29 -11.62
N THR A 173 -42.90 48.20 -12.90
CA THR A 173 -43.28 49.21 -13.88
C THR A 173 -44.78 49.42 -13.70
N ALA A 174 -45.18 50.61 -13.28
CA ALA A 174 -46.58 50.94 -13.09
C ALA A 174 -47.32 50.49 -14.36
N ALA A 175 -48.39 49.70 -14.20
CA ALA A 175 -49.24 49.33 -15.32
C ALA A 175 -49.57 50.62 -16.09
N LYS A 176 -49.43 50.59 -17.42
CA LYS A 176 -49.66 51.75 -18.29
C LYS A 176 -50.95 52.43 -17.82
N PRO A 177 -50.92 53.71 -17.40
CA PRO A 177 -52.11 54.36 -16.88
C PRO A 177 -53.18 54.30 -17.97
N THR A 178 -54.38 53.82 -17.60
CA THR A 178 -55.53 53.78 -18.49
C THR A 178 -55.72 55.18 -19.06
N SER A 179 -55.53 55.34 -20.37
CA SER A 179 -55.68 56.66 -20.97
C SER A 179 -57.17 57.01 -21.02
N MET A 180 -57.50 58.30 -20.98
CA MET A 180 -58.89 58.75 -21.08
C MET A 180 -59.56 58.21 -22.37
N ASN A 181 -58.78 58.01 -23.44
CA ASN A 181 -59.26 57.39 -24.68
C ASN A 181 -59.63 55.91 -24.51
N ASP A 182 -58.94 55.18 -23.63
CA ASP A 182 -59.28 53.78 -23.33
C ASP A 182 -60.60 53.71 -22.54
N LEU A 183 -60.83 54.66 -21.62
CA LEU A 183 -62.09 54.80 -20.87
C LEU A 183 -63.26 55.19 -21.78
N ILE A 184 -63.04 56.12 -22.71
CA ILE A 184 -64.07 56.54 -23.67
C ILE A 184 -64.45 55.38 -24.61
N ARG A 185 -63.47 54.61 -25.08
CA ARG A 185 -63.72 53.46 -25.97
C ARG A 185 -64.47 52.33 -25.24
N GLN A 186 -64.16 52.11 -23.96
CA GLN A 186 -64.88 51.16 -23.11
C GLN A 186 -66.32 51.60 -22.84
N ALA A 187 -66.57 52.89 -22.61
CA ALA A 187 -67.92 53.43 -22.37
C ALA A 187 -68.78 53.52 -23.65
N ALA A 188 -68.15 53.68 -24.81
CA ALA A 188 -68.83 53.77 -26.11
C ALA A 188 -69.14 52.41 -26.77
N GLY A 189 -68.69 51.28 -26.19
CA GLY A 189 -69.03 49.93 -26.66
C GLY A 189 -68.46 49.56 -28.03
N THR A 190 -67.50 50.32 -28.55
CA THR A 190 -66.84 50.05 -29.83
C THR A 190 -65.53 49.30 -29.57
N SER A 191 -65.63 47.97 -29.56
CA SER A 191 -64.45 47.08 -29.61
C SER A 191 -63.96 46.92 -31.04
#